data_AF-A0A931HJ89-F1
#
_entry.id   AF-A0A931HJ89-F1
#
_cell.length_a   1.000
_cell.length_b   1.000
_cell.length_c   1.000
_cell.angle_alpha   90.00
_cell.angle_beta   90.00
_cell.angle_gamma   90.00
#
_symmetry.space_group_name_H-M   'P 1'
#
loop_
_entity.id
_entity.type
_entity.pdbx_description
1 polymer ?
#
loop_
_entity_poly.entity_id
_entity_poly.type
_entity_poly.pdbx_seq_one_letter_code
_entity_poly.pdbx_strand_id
1 'polypeptide(L)'
;MIKVDATHITTHLTENVLVCELYPGVLVLDTYPGAFLATQMGGNVTKLPVGQQRTFSIPDVQVEGAAAAYKNALANAGSVLYSSWPPPRWLELNR
;
A
#
# COMPACT_ATOMS: atom_id res chain seq x y z
N MET A 1 -13.93 11.95 0.96
CA MET A 1 -13.65 10.51 1.07
C MET A 1 -13.55 9.99 -0.35
N ILE A 2 -12.60 9.09 -0.65
CA ILE A 2 -12.43 8.50 -1.98
C ILE A 2 -12.70 6.99 -1.94
N LYS A 3 -13.21 6.44 -3.05
CA LYS A 3 -13.36 4.99 -3.22
C LYS A 3 -12.20 4.47 -4.05
N VAL A 4 -11.58 3.38 -3.59
CA VAL A 4 -10.41 2.80 -4.26
C VAL A 4 -10.55 1.29 -4.40
N ASP A 5 -9.86 0.73 -5.39
CA ASP A 5 -9.65 -0.70 -5.50
C ASP A 5 -8.56 -1.15 -4.51
N ALA A 6 -8.81 -2.26 -3.82
CA ALA A 6 -7.80 -2.93 -3.03
C ALA A 6 -6.75 -3.56 -3.96
N THR A 7 -5.49 -3.38 -3.62
CA THR A 7 -4.35 -3.96 -4.35
C THR A 7 -3.74 -5.14 -3.58
N HIS A 8 -3.86 -5.12 -2.26
CA HIS A 8 -3.31 -6.12 -1.36
C HIS A 8 -4.31 -6.48 -0.25
N ILE A 9 -3.98 -7.54 0.47
CA ILE A 9 -4.63 -7.97 1.70
C ILE A 9 -3.56 -8.15 2.78
N THR A 10 -3.90 -7.84 4.02
CA THR A 10 -3.07 -8.17 5.18
C THR A 10 -3.91 -8.88 6.22
N THR A 11 -3.29 -9.73 7.03
CA THR A 11 -3.95 -10.39 8.15
C THR A 11 -3.57 -9.66 9.43
N HIS A 12 -4.56 -9.06 10.09
CA HIS A 12 -4.35 -8.44 11.39
C HIS A 12 -5.30 -9.07 12.40
N LEU A 13 -4.74 -9.65 13.47
CA LEU A 13 -5.50 -10.24 14.59
C LEU A 13 -6.69 -11.12 14.14
N THR A 14 -6.48 -11.97 13.13
CA THR A 14 -7.45 -12.91 12.51
C THR A 14 -8.38 -12.36 11.42
N GLU A 15 -8.38 -11.05 11.15
CA GLU A 15 -9.19 -10.47 10.07
C GLU A 15 -8.36 -10.16 8.82
N ASN A 16 -8.95 -10.44 7.65
CA ASN A 16 -8.41 -10.02 6.37
C ASN A 16 -8.77 -8.56 6.13
N VAL A 17 -7.76 -7.71 6.09
CA VAL A 17 -7.89 -6.27 5.90
C VAL A 17 -7.49 -5.93 4.47
N LEU A 18 -8.35 -5.17 3.80
CA LEU A 18 -8.05 -4.67 2.46
C LEU A 18 -7.02 -3.56 2.54
N VAL A 19 -6.10 -3.59 1.59
CA VAL A 19 -5.01 -2.62 1.50
C VAL A 19 -4.99 -2.06 0.09
N CYS A 20 -4.88 -0.74 -0.01
CA CYS A 20 -4.67 -0.02 -1.26
C CYS A 20 -3.27 0.62 -1.23
N GLU A 21 -2.56 0.48 -2.34
CA GLU A 21 -1.31 1.21 -2.57
C GLU A 21 -1.65 2.51 -3.28
N LEU A 22 -1.81 3.60 -2.53
CA LEU A 22 -2.20 4.91 -3.08
C LEU A 22 -1.04 5.61 -3.79
N TYR A 23 0.17 5.44 -3.26
CA TYR A 23 1.41 5.91 -3.86
C TYR A 23 2.42 4.76 -3.83
N PRO A 24 3.43 4.77 -4.71
CA PRO A 24 4.50 3.78 -4.68
C PRO A 24 5.04 3.53 -3.27
N GLY A 25 4.90 2.30 -2.77
CA GLY A 25 5.37 1.90 -1.45
C GLY A 25 4.60 2.49 -0.27
N VAL A 26 3.47 3.17 -0.49
CA VAL A 26 2.60 3.73 0.56
C VAL A 26 1.25 3.03 0.53
N LEU A 27 0.97 2.35 1.63
CA LEU A 27 -0.18 1.49 1.84
C LEU A 27 -1.19 2.16 2.77
N VAL A 28 -2.46 2.09 2.41
CA VAL A 28 -3.58 2.51 3.25
C VAL A 28 -4.51 1.33 3.45
N LEU A 29 -4.98 1.15 4.69
CA LEU A 29 -5.79 0.02 5.10
C LEU A 29 -7.24 0.46 5.31
N ASP A 30 -8.18 -0.42 5.01
CA ASP A 30 -9.62 -0.15 5.16
C ASP A 30 -10.02 0.15 6.62
N THR A 31 -9.50 -0.65 7.56
CA THR A 31 -9.93 -0.61 8.96
C THR A 31 -8.97 0.13 9.89
N TYR A 32 -7.79 0.53 9.40
CA TYR A 32 -6.76 1.18 10.22
C TYR A 32 -6.50 2.62 9.78
N PRO A 33 -6.51 3.58 10.72
CA PRO A 33 -6.20 4.95 10.39
C PRO A 33 -4.71 5.11 10.05
N GLY A 34 -4.46 5.82 8.96
CA GLY A 34 -3.12 6.28 8.58
C GLY A 34 -2.60 5.65 7.29
N ALA A 35 -1.37 6.02 6.96
CA ALA A 35 -0.65 5.50 5.82
C ALA A 35 0.66 4.87 6.29
N PHE A 36 1.00 3.73 5.71
CA PHE A 36 2.12 2.90 6.13
C PHE A 36 3.06 2.69 4.96
N LEU A 37 4.36 2.72 5.19
CA LEU A 37 5.31 2.32 4.17
C LEU A 37 5.27 0.80 4.02
N ALA A 38 5.37 0.29 2.80
CA ALA A 38 5.44 -1.14 2.55
C ALA A 38 6.60 -1.80 3.31
N THR A 39 7.71 -1.06 3.52
CA THR A 39 8.86 -1.50 4.33
C THR A 39 8.53 -1.66 5.82
N GLN A 40 7.57 -0.91 6.36
CA GLN A 40 7.11 -1.05 7.74
C GLN A 40 6.20 -2.27 7.92
N MET A 41 5.42 -2.59 6.89
CA MET A 41 4.46 -3.70 6.90
C MET A 41 5.14 -5.05 6.61
N GLY A 42 6.28 -5.03 5.90
CA GLY A 42 7.07 -6.22 5.61
C GLY A 42 6.30 -7.24 4.78
N GLY A 43 6.55 -8.54 5.04
CA GLY A 43 5.86 -9.66 4.36
C GLY A 43 4.41 -9.90 4.81
N ASN A 44 3.84 -9.04 5.65
CA ASN A 44 2.48 -9.20 6.17
C ASN A 44 1.39 -8.76 5.17
N VAL A 45 1.79 -8.17 4.05
CA VAL A 45 0.89 -7.81 2.94
C VAL A 45 1.09 -8.76 1.78
N THR A 46 0.00 -9.37 1.34
CA THR A 46 -0.05 -10.26 0.17
C THR A 46 -0.85 -9.58 -0.93
N LYS A 47 -0.47 -9.75 -2.20
CA LYS A 47 -1.27 -9.26 -3.32
C LYS A 47 -2.69 -9.83 -3.27
N LEU A 48 -3.66 -9.00 -3.63
CA LEU A 48 -5.04 -9.45 -3.75
C LEU A 48 -5.12 -10.52 -4.87
N PRO A 49 -5.76 -11.67 -4.63
CA PRO A 49 -5.87 -12.72 -5.65
C PRO A 49 -6.54 -12.23 -6.92
N VAL A 50 -6.02 -12.68 -8.07
CA VAL A 50 -6.58 -12.34 -9.39
C VAL A 50 -8.06 -12.72 -9.44
N GLY A 51 -8.89 -11.81 -9.95
CA GLY A 51 -10.34 -12.01 -10.05
C GLY A 51 -11.14 -11.62 -8.80
N GLN A 52 -10.48 -11.30 -7.68
CA GLN A 52 -11.16 -10.72 -6.52
C GLN A 52 -11.09 -9.19 -6.59
N GLN A 53 -11.99 -8.55 -7.32
CA GLN A 53 -12.12 -7.09 -7.24
C GLN A 53 -12.82 -6.71 -5.95
N ARG A 54 -12.13 -5.99 -5.07
CA ARG A 54 -12.67 -5.48 -3.81
C ARG A 54 -12.38 -4.00 -3.72
N THR A 55 -13.37 -3.22 -3.29
CA THR A 55 -13.24 -1.77 -3.12
C THR A 55 -13.53 -1.38 -1.70
N PHE A 56 -12.85 -0.35 -1.22
CA PHE A 56 -13.13 0.27 0.07
C PHE A 56 -12.99 1.78 0.01
N SER A 57 -13.44 2.45 1.07
CA SER A 57 -13.47 3.92 1.13
C SER A 57 -12.38 4.43 2.06
N ILE A 58 -11.61 5.41 1.58
CA ILE A 58 -10.54 6.06 2.34
C ILE A 58 -10.96 7.49 2.69
N PRO A 59 -10.96 7.88 3.99
CA PRO A 59 -11.17 9.25 4.42
C PRO A 59 -10.10 10.21 3.84
N ASP A 60 -10.47 11.45 3.53
CA ASP A 60 -9.55 12.41 2.89
C ASP A 60 -8.30 12.68 3.74
N VAL A 61 -8.44 12.71 5.06
CA VAL A 61 -7.30 12.84 5.99
C VAL A 61 -6.26 11.72 5.84
N GLN A 62 -6.67 10.51 5.48
CA GLN A 62 -5.73 9.41 5.21
C GLN A 62 -5.06 9.56 3.84
N VAL A 63 -5.78 10.11 2.85
CA VAL A 63 -5.20 10.44 1.54
C VAL A 63 -4.12 11.50 1.67
N GLU A 64 -4.37 12.55 2.46
CA GLU A 64 -3.40 13.59 2.79
C GLU A 64 -2.20 13.02 3.56
N GLY A 65 -2.46 12.15 4.55
CA GLY A 65 -1.42 11.44 5.29
C GLY A 65 -0.54 10.57 4.39
N ALA A 66 -1.12 9.86 3.44
CA ALA A 66 -0.40 9.06 2.46
C ALA A 66 0.48 9.92 1.53
N ALA A 67 -0.04 11.06 1.07
CA ALA A 67 0.73 12.00 0.26
C ALA A 67 1.93 12.58 1.03
N ALA A 68 1.75 12.91 2.32
CA ALA A 68 2.82 13.39 3.18
C ALA A 68 3.88 12.30 3.44
N ALA A 69 3.46 11.06 3.73
CA ALA A 69 4.34 9.91 3.90
C ALA A 69 5.19 9.65 2.63
N TYR A 70 4.56 9.72 1.46
CA TYR A 70 5.25 9.56 0.18
C TYR A 70 6.31 10.66 -0.05
N LYS A 71 5.94 11.93 0.17
CA LYS A 71 6.89 13.05 0.04
C LYS A 71 8.08 12.91 0.99
N ASN A 72 7.83 12.51 2.23
CA ASN A 72 8.89 12.27 3.21
C ASN A 72 9.78 11.08 2.80
N ALA A 73 9.19 10.01 2.27
CA ALA A 73 9.96 8.87 1.76
C ALA A 73 10.86 9.29 0.59
N LEU A 74 10.36 10.07 -0.37
CA LEU A 74 11.16 10.60 -1.47
C LEU A 74 12.32 11.50 -1.00
N ALA A 75 12.05 12.39 -0.03
CA ALA A 75 13.04 13.30 0.51
C ALA A 75 14.17 12.55 1.25
N ASN A 76 13.85 11.45 1.93
CA ASN A 76 14.82 10.68 2.73
C ASN A 76 15.50 9.55 1.94
N ALA A 77 14.88 9.01 0.89
CA ALA A 77 15.38 7.83 0.18
C ALA A 77 16.41 8.11 -0.92
N GLY A 78 16.86 9.35 -1.09
CA GLY A 78 17.88 9.68 -2.09
C GLY A 78 17.55 9.16 -3.50
N SER A 79 16.38 9.51 -4.02
CA SER A 79 15.96 9.47 -5.44
C SER A 79 16.07 8.17 -6.27
N VAL A 80 16.72 7.08 -5.85
CA VAL A 80 17.00 5.94 -6.76
C VAL A 80 15.98 4.81 -6.64
N LEU A 81 15.39 4.56 -5.46
CA LEU A 81 14.41 3.47 -5.28
C LEU A 81 12.98 3.82 -5.73
N TYR A 82 12.69 5.10 -5.93
CA TYR A 82 11.36 5.61 -6.30
C TYR A 82 11.29 6.25 -7.70
N SER A 83 12.42 6.33 -8.42
CA SER A 83 12.48 6.90 -9.78
C SER A 83 12.20 5.89 -10.90
N SER A 84 12.27 4.59 -10.61
CA SER A 84 11.82 3.52 -11.49
C SER A 84 10.52 2.93 -10.93
N TRP A 85 9.41 3.63 -11.20
CA TRP A 85 8.09 3.02 -11.14
C TRP A 85 7.77 2.39 -12.51
N PRO A 86 7.28 1.13 -12.56
CA PRO A 86 6.97 0.25 -11.43
C PRO A 86 8.24 -0.29 -10.73
N PRO A 87 8.20 -0.59 -9.41
CA PRO A 87 9.29 -1.28 -8.73
C PRO A 87 9.60 -2.57 -9.48
N PRO A 88 10.87 -3.01 -9.49
CA PRO A 88 11.24 -4.31 -10.03
C PRO A 88 10.28 -5.35 -9.46
N ARG A 89 9.63 -6.06 -10.38
CA ARG A 89 8.52 -6.99 -10.14
C ARG A 89 8.75 -7.74 -8.84
N TRP A 90 7.82 -7.60 -7.90
CA TRP A 90 7.60 -8.51 -6.77
C TRP A 90 8.04 -9.89 -7.21
N LEU A 91 9.16 -10.37 -6.68
CA LEU A 91 9.86 -11.56 -7.15
C LEU A 91 8.82 -12.63 -7.49
N GLU A 92 8.73 -12.98 -8.77
CA GLU A 92 8.15 -14.24 -9.20
C GLU A 92 9.06 -15.34 -8.63
N LEU A 93 8.92 -15.67 -7.35
CA LEU A 93 9.44 -16.90 -6.80
C LEU A 93 8.46 -18.01 -7.17
N ASN A 94 8.50 -18.35 -8.45
CA ASN A 94 8.17 -19.68 -8.97
C ASN A 94 9.33 -20.12 -9.85
N ARG A 95 10.41 -20.61 -9.22
CA ARG A 95 11.13 -21.86 -9.54
C ARG A 95 12.38 -22.00 -8.68
#